data_AF-W1I7A1-F1
#
_entry.id   AF-W1I7A1-F1
#
_cell.length_a   1.000
_cell.length_b   1.000
_cell.length_c   1.000
_cell.angle_alpha   90.00
_cell.angle_beta   90.00
_cell.angle_gamma   90.00
#
_symmetry.space_group_name_H-M   'P 1'
#
loop_
_entity.id
_entity.type
_entity.pdbx_description
1 polymer ?
#
loop_
_entity_poly.entity_id
_entity_poly.type
_entity_poly.pdbx_seq_one_letter_code
_entity_poly.pdbx_strand_id
1 'polypeptide(L)'
;MTLIYSIAEVAKNLNISRKTVYRAIERAKEDGVTLTQEVTQQGNKVSQQVTQAGFEYLKRIYLSVSGDGGSSEQFDLVASLFEQLQEKDRQIAEKDRQLEQKDLQISQLIEQSRNFQVLLKSEQDRSLPVSEERPRLLSRLFGRKP
;
A
#
# COMPACT_ATOMS: atom_id res chain seq x y z
N MET A 1 44.29 13.70 28.32
CA MET A 1 43.51 14.88 27.89
C MET A 1 42.15 14.38 27.44
N THR A 2 41.07 14.76 28.11
CA THR A 2 39.70 14.46 27.67
C THR A 2 39.32 15.46 26.58
N LEU A 3 39.16 14.99 25.34
CA LEU A 3 38.64 15.81 24.26
C LEU A 3 37.15 16.04 24.49
N ILE A 4 36.74 17.30 24.45
CA ILE A 4 35.37 17.74 24.64
C ILE A 4 35.00 18.57 23.41
N TYR A 5 33.85 18.29 22.80
CA TYR A 5 33.37 18.97 21.60
C TYR A 5 32.17 19.86 21.91
N SER A 6 32.14 21.02 21.28
CA SER A 6 30.93 21.83 21.24
C SER A 6 29.85 21.14 20.41
N ILE A 7 28.58 21.29 20.79
CA ILE A 7 27.43 20.79 20.03
C ILE A 7 27.45 21.31 18.58
N ALA A 8 27.94 22.53 18.38
CA ALA A 8 28.09 23.10 17.04
C ALA A 8 29.17 22.40 16.20
N GLU A 9 30.24 21.91 16.83
CA GLU A 9 31.32 21.16 16.17
C GLU A 9 30.84 19.75 15.83
N VAL A 10 30.13 19.09 16.75
CA VAL A 10 29.53 17.77 16.50
C VAL A 10 28.54 17.83 15.33
N ALA A 11 27.68 18.85 15.31
CA ALA A 11 26.73 19.06 14.22
C ALA A 11 27.42 19.24 12.86
N LYS A 12 28.52 20.02 12.82
CA LYS A 12 29.32 20.21 11.60
C LYS A 12 30.02 18.92 11.16
N ASN A 13 30.67 18.23 12.08
CA ASN A 13 31.46 17.02 11.78
C ASN A 13 30.59 15.85 11.30
N LEU A 14 29.35 15.76 11.79
CA LEU A 14 28.41 14.70 11.41
C LEU A 14 27.42 15.15 10.31
N ASN A 15 27.54 16.37 9.79
CA ASN A 15 26.62 16.96 8.81
C ASN A 15 25.12 16.85 9.21
N ILE A 16 24.83 17.02 10.49
CA ILE A 16 23.46 16.94 11.04
C ILE A 16 23.07 18.26 11.71
N SER A 17 21.76 18.53 11.77
CA SER A 17 21.26 19.72 12.44
C SER A 17 21.59 19.68 13.95
N ARG A 18 21.86 20.84 14.56
CA ARG A 18 22.04 20.95 16.03
C ARG A 18 20.84 20.36 16.79
N LYS A 19 19.62 20.54 16.27
CA LYS A 19 18.38 19.97 16.82
C LYS A 19 18.42 18.43 16.85
N THR A 20 19.01 17.81 15.84
CA THR A 20 19.22 16.35 15.78
C THR A 20 20.20 15.90 16.86
N VAL A 21 21.29 16.65 17.07
CA VAL A 21 22.27 16.36 18.13
C VAL A 21 21.61 16.42 19.52
N TYR A 22 20.83 17.46 19.82
CA TYR A 22 20.09 17.56 21.08
C TYR A 22 19.12 16.39 21.28
N ARG A 23 18.35 16.03 20.25
CA ARG A 23 17.43 14.87 20.32
C ARG A 23 18.15 13.56 20.59
N ALA A 24 19.33 13.37 19.99
CA ALA A 24 20.12 12.17 20.19
C ALA A 24 20.66 12.07 21.63
N ILE A 25 21.05 13.21 22.20
CA ILE A 25 21.50 13.29 23.59
C ILE A 25 20.36 12.97 24.56
N GLU A 26 19.16 13.52 24.35
CA GLU A 26 18.01 13.22 25.20
C GLU A 26 17.62 11.74 25.14
N ARG A 27 17.61 11.12 23.96
CA ARG A 27 17.37 9.68 23.82
C ARG A 27 18.41 8.83 24.54
N ALA A 28 19.68 9.17 24.38
CA ALA A 28 20.74 8.45 25.08
C ALA A 28 20.63 8.58 26.60
N LYS A 29 20.13 9.73 27.09
CA LYS A 29 19.85 9.95 28.51
C LYS A 29 18.69 9.10 29.01
N GLU A 30 17.64 8.90 28.20
CA GLU A 30 16.55 7.95 28.48
C GLU A 30 17.08 6.51 28.62
N ASP A 31 18.06 6.14 27.79
CA ASP A 31 18.75 4.84 27.85
C ASP A 31 19.80 4.74 28.98
N GLY A 32 19.92 5.77 29.83
CA GLY A 32 20.88 5.80 30.93
C GLY A 32 22.33 6.10 30.53
N VAL A 33 22.58 6.49 29.27
CA VAL A 33 23.91 6.78 28.74
C VAL A 33 24.18 8.29 28.77
N THR A 34 25.16 8.71 29.56
CA THR A 34 25.55 10.12 29.66
C THR A 34 26.60 10.46 28.60
N LEU A 35 26.18 11.14 27.52
CA LEU A 35 27.06 11.54 26.41
C LEU A 35 27.65 12.95 26.55
N THR A 36 27.20 13.72 27.54
CA THR A 36 27.53 15.14 27.70
C THR A 36 28.12 15.45 29.05
N GLN A 37 28.98 16.46 29.09
CA GLN A 37 29.53 17.05 30.30
C GLN A 37 29.15 18.54 30.37
N GLU A 38 28.74 18.98 31.55
CA GLU A 38 28.51 20.38 31.85
C GLU A 38 29.83 21.08 32.11
N VAL A 39 30.14 22.11 31.33
CA VAL A 39 31.35 22.91 31.48
C VAL A 39 30.97 24.33 31.86
N THR A 40 31.43 24.77 33.03
CA THR A 40 31.26 26.15 33.50
C THR A 40 32.27 27.04 32.79
N GLN A 41 31.78 27.95 31.96
CA GLN A 41 32.62 28.99 31.38
C GLN A 41 32.68 30.18 32.34
N GLN A 42 33.85 30.82 32.43
CA GLN A 42 34.13 31.95 33.33
C GLN A 42 33.01 32.99 33.23
N GLY A 43 32.17 33.07 34.26
CA GLY A 43 30.92 33.83 34.28
C GLY A 43 29.65 32.98 34.20
N ASN A 44 29.44 32.07 35.16
CA ASN A 44 28.17 31.39 35.50
C ASN A 44 27.36 30.69 34.39
N LYS A 45 27.85 30.60 33.15
CA LYS A 45 27.14 29.91 32.05
C LYS A 45 27.63 28.48 31.95
N VAL A 46 26.75 27.55 32.30
CA VAL A 46 26.95 26.12 32.09
C VAL A 46 26.64 25.83 30.62
N SER A 47 27.67 25.47 29.85
CA SER A 47 27.50 24.99 28.48
C SER A 47 27.56 23.47 28.46
N GLN A 48 26.56 22.83 27.86
CA GLN A 48 26.57 21.39 27.62
C GLN A 48 27.51 21.08 26.46
N GLN A 49 28.52 20.24 26.71
CA GLN A 49 29.48 19.82 25.70
C GLN A 49 29.48 18.29 25.57
N VAL A 50 29.80 17.79 24.38
CA VAL A 50 29.77 16.35 24.07
C VAL A 50 31.13 15.76 24.38
N THR A 51 31.18 14.68 25.16
CA THR A 51 32.44 13.97 25.47
C THR A 51 32.96 13.25 24.23
N GLN A 52 34.25 12.90 24.19
CA GLN A 52 34.79 12.05 23.11
C GLN A 52 33.98 10.76 22.91
N ALA A 53 33.61 10.08 24.00
CA ALA A 53 32.78 8.88 23.94
C ALA A 53 31.37 9.18 23.38
N GLY A 54 30.81 10.32 23.76
CA GLY A 54 29.55 10.82 23.19
C GLY A 54 29.64 11.09 21.69
N PHE A 55 30.74 11.68 21.25
CA PHE A 55 30.98 11.96 19.84
C PHE A 55 31.13 10.68 19.03
N GLU A 56 31.91 9.70 19.51
CA GLU A 56 32.04 8.39 18.84
C GLU A 56 30.72 7.62 18.79
N TYR A 57 29.91 7.69 19.85
CA TYR A 57 28.57 7.11 19.87
C TYR A 57 27.67 7.73 18.80
N LEU A 58 27.64 9.07 18.71
CA LEU A 58 26.88 9.79 17.69
C LEU A 58 27.41 9.52 16.28
N LYS A 59 28.73 9.44 16.12
CA LYS A 59 29.37 9.06 14.86
C LYS A 59 28.94 7.67 14.42
N ARG A 60 28.91 6.69 15.32
CA ARG A 60 28.43 5.34 14.98
C ARG A 60 26.96 5.33 14.56
N ILE A 61 26.11 6.17 15.14
CA ILE A 61 24.68 6.20 14.78
C ILE A 61 24.43 6.96 13.48
N TYR A 62 25.04 8.12 13.32
CA TYR A 62 24.70 9.04 12.23
C TYR A 62 25.64 8.91 11.03
N LEU A 63 26.90 8.52 11.25
CA LEU A 63 27.85 8.26 10.17
C LEU A 63 27.67 6.86 9.57
N SER A 64 27.21 5.85 10.32
CA SER A 64 26.81 4.55 9.71
C SER A 64 25.59 4.68 8.80
N VAL A 65 24.76 5.70 9.03
CA VAL A 65 23.60 6.02 8.19
C VAL A 65 24.00 6.84 6.94
N SER A 66 25.18 7.48 6.94
CA SER A 66 25.62 8.36 5.85
C SER A 66 26.92 7.93 5.15
N GLY A 67 27.61 6.91 5.64
CA GLY A 67 28.90 6.45 5.13
C GLY A 67 28.93 4.93 4.98
N ASP A 68 28.80 4.49 3.72
CA ASP A 68 29.47 3.32 3.16
C ASP A 68 29.58 2.09 4.08
N GLY A 69 28.40 1.59 4.47
CA GLY A 69 28.25 0.37 5.28
C GLY A 69 26.80 -0.15 5.31
N GLY A 70 25.95 0.34 4.41
CA GLY A 70 24.65 -0.28 4.11
C GLY A 70 24.95 -1.61 3.46
N SER A 71 24.81 -2.67 4.25
CA SER A 71 25.14 -4.05 3.94
C SER A 71 24.75 -4.44 2.52
N SER A 72 25.61 -5.19 1.83
CA SER A 72 25.27 -5.94 0.61
C SER A 72 23.87 -6.54 0.70
N GLU A 73 23.52 -7.05 1.88
CA GLU A 73 22.21 -7.62 2.21
C GLU A 73 21.02 -6.67 2.00
N GLN A 74 21.17 -5.36 2.22
CA GLN A 74 20.12 -4.39 1.98
C GLN A 74 19.95 -4.10 0.49
N PHE A 75 21.04 -4.11 -0.28
CA PHE A 75 21.00 -4.02 -1.74
C PHE A 75 20.40 -5.30 -2.36
N ASP A 76 20.79 -6.47 -1.85
CA ASP A 76 20.27 -7.78 -2.24
C ASP A 76 18.78 -7.92 -1.89
N LEU A 77 18.36 -7.39 -0.74
CA LEU A 77 16.95 -7.35 -0.34
C LEU A 77 16.12 -6.43 -1.26
N VAL A 78 16.64 -5.24 -1.59
CA VAL A 78 15.95 -4.32 -2.51
C VAL A 78 15.87 -4.92 -3.92
N ALA A 79 16.93 -5.60 -4.38
CA ALA A 79 16.92 -6.31 -5.65
C ALA A 79 15.89 -7.46 -5.66
N SER A 80 15.83 -8.26 -4.59
CA SER A 80 14.84 -9.34 -4.44
C SER A 80 13.41 -8.80 -4.41
N LEU A 81 13.16 -7.69 -3.71
CA LEU A 81 11.85 -7.05 -3.68
C LEU A 81 11.45 -6.50 -5.06
N PHE A 82 12.40 -5.97 -5.82
CA PHE A 82 12.17 -5.49 -7.18
C PHE A 82 11.80 -6.64 -8.13
N GLU A 83 12.51 -7.77 -8.04
CA GLU A 83 12.20 -8.97 -8.81
C GLU A 83 10.81 -9.53 -8.46
N GLN A 84 10.46 -9.56 -7.16
CA GLN A 84 9.12 -9.95 -6.71
C GLN A 84 8.02 -9.04 -7.23
N LEU A 85 8.29 -7.73 -7.33
CA LEU A 85 7.33 -6.77 -7.87
C LEU A 85 7.11 -7.00 -9.36
N GLN A 86 8.18 -7.19 -10.12
CA GLN A 86 8.11 -7.47 -11.55
C GLN A 86 7.34 -8.77 -11.84
N GLU A 87 7.56 -9.81 -11.04
CA GLU A 87 6.83 -11.07 -11.17
C GLU A 87 5.35 -10.91 -10.79
N LYS A 88 5.04 -10.12 -9.75
CA LYS A 88 3.66 -9.76 -9.39
C LYS A 88 2.95 -9.02 -10.51
N ASP A 89 3.61 -8.05 -11.14
CA ASP A 89 3.06 -7.31 -12.28
C ASP A 89 2.78 -8.24 -13.47
N ARG A 90 3.68 -9.19 -13.75
CA ARG A 90 3.46 -10.22 -14.77
C ARG A 90 2.25 -11.10 -14.46
N GLN A 91 2.08 -11.52 -13.21
CA GLN A 91 0.93 -12.32 -12.78
C GLN A 91 -0.38 -11.55 -12.87
N ILE A 92 -0.38 -10.25 -12.59
CA ILE A 92 -1.54 -9.38 -12.77
C ILE A 92 -1.93 -9.34 -14.26
N ALA A 93 -0.97 -9.05 -15.14
CA ALA A 93 -1.22 -9.00 -16.58
C ALA A 93 -1.77 -10.33 -17.13
N GLU A 94 -1.33 -11.46 -16.61
CA GLU A 94 -1.86 -12.77 -17.01
C GLU A 94 -3.28 -13.03 -16.48
N LYS A 95 -3.57 -12.63 -15.23
CA LYS A 95 -4.93 -12.72 -14.70
C LYS A 95 -5.90 -11.82 -15.45
N ASP A 96 -5.46 -10.62 -15.85
CA ASP A 96 -6.29 -9.70 -16.64
C ASP A 96 -6.65 -10.32 -17.99
N ARG A 97 -5.70 -10.96 -18.69
CA ARG A 97 -6.00 -11.72 -19.92
C ARG A 97 -7.00 -12.84 -19.71
N GLN A 98 -6.88 -13.57 -18.59
CA GLN A 98 -7.82 -14.65 -18.27
C GLN A 98 -9.22 -14.11 -17.97
N LEU A 99 -9.32 -12.95 -17.32
CA LEU A 99 -10.59 -12.26 -17.10
C LEU A 99 -11.22 -11.83 -18.42
N GLU A 100 -10.46 -11.21 -19.32
CA GLU A 100 -10.95 -10.84 -20.65
C GLU A 100 -11.48 -12.04 -21.44
N GLN A 101 -10.78 -13.17 -21.40
CA GLN A 101 -11.24 -14.41 -22.04
C GLN A 101 -12.55 -14.93 -21.43
N LYS A 102 -12.69 -14.87 -20.10
CA LYS A 102 -13.92 -15.28 -19.41
C LYS A 102 -15.08 -14.35 -19.72
N ASP A 103 -14.85 -13.04 -19.77
CA ASP A 103 -15.87 -12.06 -20.13
C ASP A 103 -16.38 -12.28 -21.57
N LEU A 104 -15.49 -12.66 -22.48
CA LEU A 104 -15.88 -13.06 -23.84
C LEU A 104 -16.76 -14.31 -23.84
N GLN A 105 -16.40 -15.35 -23.07
CA GLN A 105 -17.21 -16.57 -22.94
C GLN A 105 -18.58 -16.29 -22.33
N ILE A 106 -18.64 -15.45 -21.28
CA ILE A 106 -19.89 -15.04 -20.65
C ILE A 106 -20.76 -14.30 -21.67
N SER A 107 -20.18 -13.40 -22.45
CA SER A 107 -20.90 -12.65 -23.49
C SER A 107 -21.52 -13.59 -24.53
N GLN A 108 -20.76 -14.59 -25.00
CA GLN A 108 -21.26 -15.60 -25.93
C GLN A 108 -22.40 -16.43 -25.33
N LEU A 109 -22.29 -16.85 -24.06
CA LEU A 109 -23.34 -17.59 -23.37
C LEU A 109 -24.62 -16.75 -23.18
N ILE A 110 -24.48 -15.45 -22.87
CA ILE A 110 -25.61 -14.52 -22.77
C ILE A 110 -26.32 -14.39 -24.13
N GLU A 111 -25.56 -14.28 -25.22
CA GLU A 111 -26.11 -14.20 -26.57
C GLU A 111 -26.85 -15.49 -26.95
N GLN A 112 -26.27 -16.65 -26.68
CA GLN A 112 -26.94 -17.94 -26.88
C GLN A 112 -28.22 -18.04 -26.06
N SER A 113 -28.20 -17.66 -24.78
CA SER A 113 -29.39 -17.66 -23.92
C SER A 113 -30.49 -16.75 -24.48
N ARG A 114 -30.14 -15.54 -24.96
CA ARG A 114 -31.10 -14.65 -25.64
C ARG A 114 -31.68 -15.30 -26.89
N ASN A 115 -30.85 -15.91 -27.74
CA ASN A 115 -31.31 -16.59 -28.95
C ASN A 115 -32.28 -17.72 -28.63
N PHE A 116 -32.00 -18.53 -27.60
CA PHE A 116 -32.92 -19.58 -27.15
C PHE A 116 -34.23 -19.02 -26.60
N GLN A 117 -34.20 -17.92 -25.84
CA GLN A 117 -35.41 -17.27 -25.35
C GLN A 117 -36.29 -16.74 -26.49
N VAL A 118 -35.68 -16.16 -27.52
CA VAL A 118 -36.41 -15.69 -28.71
C VAL A 118 -37.04 -16.86 -29.46
N LEU A 119 -36.28 -17.94 -29.67
CA LEU A 119 -36.79 -19.15 -30.34
C LEU A 119 -37.98 -19.74 -29.58
N LEU A 120 -37.83 -19.92 -28.26
CA LEU A 120 -38.91 -20.43 -27.40
C LEU A 120 -40.17 -19.56 -27.47
N LYS A 121 -40.00 -18.23 -27.42
CA LYS A 121 -41.13 -17.29 -27.59
C LYS A 121 -41.78 -17.43 -28.96
N SER A 122 -40.99 -17.53 -30.03
CA SER A 122 -41.53 -17.70 -31.38
C SER A 122 -42.31 -19.00 -31.56
N GLU A 123 -41.86 -20.11 -30.95
CA GLU A 123 -42.59 -21.38 -30.95
C GLU A 123 -43.85 -21.30 -30.09
N GLN A 124 -43.81 -20.62 -28.94
CA GLN A 124 -44.99 -20.33 -28.13
C GLN A 124 -46.02 -19.51 -28.92
N ASP A 125 -45.62 -18.40 -29.54
CA ASP A 125 -46.47 -17.53 -30.35
C ASP A 125 -47.06 -18.26 -31.56
N ARG A 126 -46.31 -19.20 -32.15
CA ARG A 126 -46.79 -20.06 -33.25
C ARG A 126 -47.74 -21.16 -32.78
N SER A 127 -47.53 -21.68 -31.58
CA SER A 127 -48.38 -22.72 -30.96
C SER A 127 -49.65 -22.17 -30.32
N LEU A 128 -49.70 -20.86 -30.04
CA LEU A 128 -50.95 -20.17 -29.72
C LEU A 128 -51.81 -20.21 -30.98
N PRO A 129 -52.95 -20.92 -30.98
CA PRO A 129 -53.87 -20.84 -32.10
C PRO A 129 -54.26 -19.37 -32.23
N VAL A 130 -54.13 -18.82 -33.44
CA VAL A 130 -54.82 -17.58 -33.82
C VAL A 130 -56.26 -17.76 -33.34
N SER A 131 -56.62 -17.08 -32.25
CA SER A 131 -57.99 -17.06 -31.77
C SER A 131 -58.77 -16.22 -32.77
N GLU A 132 -59.04 -16.77 -33.95
CA GLU A 132 -60.16 -16.31 -34.73
C GLU A 132 -61.40 -16.60 -33.89
N GLU A 133 -62.00 -15.51 -33.45
CA GLU A 133 -63.29 -15.43 -32.76
C GLU A 133 -63.39 -16.14 -31.41
N ARG A 134 -63.57 -15.34 -30.36
CA ARG A 134 -63.98 -15.78 -29.03
C ARG A 134 -65.07 -16.86 -29.14
N PRO A 135 -64.90 -18.05 -28.54
CA PRO A 135 -65.91 -19.08 -28.62
C PRO A 135 -67.19 -18.58 -27.93
N ARG A 136 -68.28 -18.48 -28.70
CA ARG A 136 -69.64 -18.10 -28.28
C ARG A 136 -70.28 -19.11 -27.32
N LEU A 137 -69.46 -19.87 -26.59
CA LEU A 137 -69.83 -20.93 -25.66
C LEU A 137 -70.25 -20.38 -24.28
N LEU A 138 -69.80 -19.18 -23.91
CA LEU A 138 -70.20 -18.54 -22.65
C LEU A 138 -71.40 -17.58 -22.78
N SER A 139 -71.78 -17.20 -24.00
CA SER A 139 -72.95 -16.33 -24.24
C SER A 139 -74.30 -16.98 -23.93
N ARG A 140 -74.35 -18.31 -23.76
CA ARG A 140 -75.58 -19.05 -23.42
C ARG A 140 -75.71 -19.41 -21.93
N LEU A 141 -74.66 -19.22 -21.13
CA LEU A 141 -74.67 -19.53 -19.69
C LEU A 141 -75.12 -18.34 -18.82
N PHE A 142 -75.10 -17.12 -19.37
CA PHE A 142 -75.49 -15.90 -18.64
C PHE A 142 -76.67 -15.16 -19.28
N GLY A 143 -77.45 -15.85 -20.13
CA GLY A 143 -78.45 -15.23 -21.00
C GLY A 143 -79.82 -15.90 -20.97
N ARG A 144 -80.47 -16.03 -19.81
CA ARG A 144 -81.94 -15.98 -19.74
C ARG A 144 -82.45 -15.65 -18.33
N LYS A 145 -83.06 -14.47 -18.23
CA LYS A 145 -84.01 -14.01 -17.19
C LYS A 145 -85.30 -14.86 -17.22
N PRO A 146 -86.17 -14.85 -16.19
CA PRO A 146 -86.82 -13.68 -15.58
C PRO A 146 -86.06 -13.07 -14.40
#